data_AF-A0A937GPP9-F1
#
_entry.id   AF-A0A937GPP9-F1
#
_cell.length_a   1.000
_cell.length_b   1.000
_cell.length_c   1.000
_cell.angle_alpha   90.00
_cell.angle_beta   90.00
_cell.angle_gamma   90.00
#
_symmetry.space_group_name_H-M   'P 1'
#
loop_
_entity.id
_entity.type
_entity.pdbx_description
1 polymer ?
#
loop_
_entity_poly.entity_id
_entity_poly.type
_entity_poly.pdbx_seq_one_letter_code
_entity_poly.pdbx_strand_id
1 'polypeptide(L)'
;SQILTHYPRSIEIAKQITTQEAKIDPAIEEQIYIPEIARDLIEEISFCARESEYVDANSGVSARLSISAFESLVASIQRRMLYNEEQQTDVRLSDFSNIIQAITGKVELVYEGEQLGADEVAMSLIDQAIKNTFESLFPKIEKLEKKEESSPYDELFTWFFEHDAVDFSTDADNEIYKETLDKITPLNQILAEHLNSSEKDSYFYKELIIWGLVVSKKLSRTDLETGQRINDLYGGYLNGL
;
A
#
# COMPACT_ATOMS: atom_id res chain seq x y z
N SER A 1 -35.96 -12.25 2.85
CA SER A 1 -35.68 -10.96 2.19
C SER A 1 -34.18 -10.80 2.16
N GLN A 2 -33.56 -10.95 0.99
CA GLN A 2 -32.13 -10.70 0.84
C GLN A 2 -31.96 -9.18 0.85
N ILE A 3 -31.26 -8.63 1.83
CA ILE A 3 -30.94 -7.20 1.82
C ILE A 3 -29.93 -7.03 0.69
N LEU A 4 -30.37 -6.48 -0.44
CA LEU A 4 -29.48 -5.98 -1.48
C LEU A 4 -28.80 -4.73 -0.92
N THR A 5 -27.66 -4.91 -0.28
CA THR A 5 -26.79 -3.80 0.12
C THR A 5 -26.38 -3.08 -1.16
N HIS A 6 -26.88 -1.85 -1.37
CA HIS A 6 -26.40 -1.03 -2.48
C HIS A 6 -24.97 -0.63 -2.18
N TYR A 7 -24.04 -1.28 -2.86
CA TYR A 7 -22.63 -0.96 -2.77
C TYR A 7 -22.33 0.37 -3.47
N PRO A 8 -21.37 1.16 -2.95
CA PRO A 8 -20.89 2.35 -3.64
C PRO A 8 -20.41 1.98 -5.05
N ARG A 9 -20.83 2.77 -6.04
CA ARG A 9 -20.48 2.53 -7.46
C ARG A 9 -19.18 3.22 -7.89
N SER A 10 -18.61 4.07 -7.05
CA SER A 10 -17.36 4.79 -7.29
C SER A 10 -16.58 4.93 -5.99
N ILE A 11 -15.26 5.07 -6.11
CA ILE A 11 -14.34 5.38 -4.99
C ILE A 11 -14.79 6.66 -4.27
N GLU A 12 -15.21 7.70 -5.01
CA GLU A 12 -15.66 8.97 -4.42
C GLU A 12 -16.81 8.78 -3.43
N ILE A 13 -17.85 8.01 -3.80
CA ILE A 13 -18.99 7.74 -2.92
C ILE A 13 -18.55 6.84 -1.75
N ALA A 14 -17.71 5.84 -2.02
CA ALA A 14 -17.21 4.92 -0.99
C ALA A 14 -16.43 5.69 0.09
N LYS A 15 -15.51 6.56 -0.33
CA LYS A 15 -14.70 7.42 0.54
C LYS A 15 -15.55 8.37 1.37
N GLN A 16 -16.61 8.96 0.80
CA GLN A 16 -17.54 9.80 1.56
C GLN A 16 -18.21 9.00 2.70
N ILE A 17 -18.64 7.77 2.41
CA ILE A 17 -19.24 6.89 3.42
C ILE A 17 -18.22 6.52 4.50
N THR A 18 -17.01 6.13 4.12
CA THR A 18 -15.94 5.79 5.07
C THR A 18 -15.59 6.97 5.96
N THR A 19 -15.44 8.16 5.38
CA THR A 19 -15.16 9.40 6.13
C THR A 19 -16.29 9.74 7.11
N GLN A 20 -17.55 9.50 6.72
CA GLN A 20 -18.71 9.78 7.57
C GLN A 20 -18.88 8.76 8.71
N GLU A 21 -18.60 7.48 8.44
CA GLU A 21 -18.99 6.37 9.33
C GLU A 21 -17.83 5.83 10.18
N ALA A 22 -16.57 6.08 9.80
CA ALA A 22 -15.41 5.69 10.59
C ALA A 22 -15.37 6.44 11.93
N LYS A 23 -15.10 5.69 13.00
CA LYS A 23 -15.07 6.23 14.37
C LYS A 23 -13.63 6.46 14.79
N ILE A 24 -13.10 7.61 14.39
CA ILE A 24 -11.77 8.06 14.78
C ILE A 24 -11.91 9.22 15.77
N ASP A 25 -11.08 9.25 16.82
CA ASP A 25 -11.03 10.40 17.73
C ASP A 25 -10.50 11.62 16.95
N PRO A 26 -11.22 12.74 16.91
CA PRO A 26 -10.77 13.94 16.21
C PRO A 26 -9.37 14.41 16.64
N ALA A 27 -9.00 14.24 17.91
CA ALA A 27 -7.68 14.61 18.40
C ALA A 27 -6.56 13.74 17.81
N ILE A 28 -6.85 12.47 17.50
CA ILE A 28 -5.91 11.57 16.81
C ILE A 28 -5.86 11.93 15.32
N GLU A 29 -7.00 12.20 14.70
CA GLU A 29 -7.08 12.56 13.29
C GLU A 29 -6.29 13.84 12.98
N GLU A 30 -6.30 14.84 13.87
CA GLU A 30 -5.50 16.07 13.73
C GLU A 30 -3.98 15.84 13.83
N GLN A 31 -3.54 14.73 14.42
CA GLN A 31 -2.13 14.37 14.57
C GLN A 31 -1.59 13.56 13.38
N ILE A 32 -2.48 12.95 12.60
CA ILE A 32 -2.10 12.03 11.53
C ILE A 32 -2.45 12.64 10.17
N TYR A 33 -1.42 12.92 9.37
CA TYR A 33 -1.64 13.32 7.99
C TYR A 33 -1.87 12.08 7.10
N ILE A 34 -2.99 12.08 6.40
CA ILE A 34 -3.36 11.01 5.47
C ILE A 34 -3.57 11.67 4.10
N PRO A 35 -2.76 11.38 3.08
CA PRO A 35 -2.99 11.83 1.72
C PRO A 35 -4.32 11.31 1.16
N GLU A 36 -4.92 12.05 0.23
CA GLU A 36 -6.15 11.61 -0.45
C GLU A 36 -5.97 10.26 -1.15
N ILE A 37 -4.80 10.02 -1.74
CA ILE A 37 -4.50 8.75 -2.41
C ILE A 37 -4.48 7.56 -1.46
N ALA A 38 -4.14 7.76 -0.18
CA ALA A 38 -4.18 6.69 0.81
C ALA A 38 -5.63 6.33 1.18
N ARG A 39 -6.53 7.32 1.21
CA ARG A 39 -7.98 7.07 1.35
C ARG A 39 -8.54 6.36 0.13
N ASP A 40 -8.14 6.79 -1.07
CA ASP A 40 -8.55 6.13 -2.31
C ASP A 40 -8.07 4.68 -2.35
N LEU A 41 -6.85 4.41 -1.88
CA LEU A 41 -6.30 3.05 -1.79
C LEU A 41 -7.11 2.15 -0.85
N ILE A 42 -7.60 2.66 0.29
CA ILE A 42 -8.49 1.90 1.19
C ILE A 42 -9.78 1.47 0.47
N GLU A 43 -10.36 2.36 -0.32
CA GLU A 43 -11.55 2.02 -1.09
C GLU A 43 -11.21 1.05 -2.22
N GLU A 44 -10.09 1.26 -2.93
CA GLU A 44 -9.63 0.40 -4.02
C GLU A 44 -9.45 -1.06 -3.57
N ILE A 45 -9.00 -1.30 -2.33
CA ILE A 45 -8.95 -2.65 -1.73
C ILE A 45 -10.34 -3.28 -1.69
N SER A 46 -11.37 -2.51 -1.33
CA SER A 46 -12.75 -2.98 -1.31
C SER A 46 -13.31 -3.25 -2.71
N PHE A 47 -12.88 -2.50 -3.73
CA PHE A 47 -13.22 -2.80 -5.12
C PHE A 47 -12.51 -4.07 -5.62
N CYS A 48 -11.21 -4.20 -5.36
CA CYS A 48 -10.44 -5.41 -5.66
C CYS A 48 -11.06 -6.65 -5.01
N ALA A 49 -11.52 -6.54 -3.77
CA ALA A 49 -12.18 -7.64 -3.07
C ALA A 49 -13.48 -8.10 -3.75
N ARG A 50 -14.25 -7.19 -4.37
CA ARG A 50 -15.48 -7.56 -5.10
C ARG A 50 -15.20 -8.27 -6.42
N GLU A 51 -14.09 -7.94 -7.04
CA GLU A 51 -13.69 -8.50 -8.34
C GLU A 51 -12.83 -9.77 -8.19
N SER A 52 -12.39 -10.06 -6.97
CA SER A 52 -11.54 -11.22 -6.66
C SER A 52 -12.29 -12.54 -6.81
N GLU A 53 -11.65 -13.49 -7.48
CA GLU A 53 -12.13 -14.87 -7.58
C GLU A 53 -12.03 -15.63 -6.24
N TYR A 54 -11.29 -15.09 -5.26
CA TYR A 54 -11.07 -15.73 -3.95
C TYR A 54 -12.08 -15.30 -2.88
N VAL A 55 -12.94 -14.32 -3.17
CA VAL A 55 -13.86 -13.69 -2.20
C VAL A 55 -15.30 -13.84 -2.67
N ASP A 56 -16.21 -14.18 -1.75
CA ASP A 56 -17.65 -14.15 -2.05
C ASP A 56 -18.15 -12.71 -2.04
N ALA A 57 -18.22 -12.10 -3.23
CA ALA A 57 -18.69 -10.73 -3.42
C ALA A 57 -20.14 -10.50 -2.92
N ASN A 58 -20.97 -11.54 -2.83
CA ASN A 58 -22.36 -11.40 -2.37
C ASN A 58 -22.49 -11.30 -0.85
N SER A 59 -21.52 -11.83 -0.10
CA SER A 59 -21.59 -11.93 1.35
C SER A 59 -20.46 -11.20 2.09
N GLY A 60 -19.31 -10.98 1.43
CA GLY A 60 -18.07 -10.56 2.09
C GLY A 60 -17.60 -9.12 1.87
N VAL A 61 -18.20 -8.31 0.97
CA VAL A 61 -17.56 -7.02 0.59
C VAL A 61 -18.49 -5.81 0.67
N SER A 62 -18.75 -5.38 1.91
CA SER A 62 -19.56 -4.20 2.24
C SER A 62 -18.73 -2.97 2.57
N ALA A 63 -19.37 -1.80 2.72
CA ALA A 63 -18.72 -0.59 3.23
C ALA A 63 -18.06 -0.79 4.61
N ARG A 64 -18.47 -1.82 5.37
CA ARG A 64 -17.83 -2.17 6.65
C ARG A 64 -16.38 -2.63 6.48
N LEU A 65 -16.01 -3.12 5.30
CA LEU A 65 -14.63 -3.50 4.99
C LEU A 65 -13.74 -2.25 5.02
N SER A 66 -14.01 -1.25 4.18
CA SER A 66 -13.22 -0.02 4.13
C SER A 66 -13.29 0.78 5.43
N ILE A 67 -14.46 0.85 6.09
CA ILE A 67 -14.59 1.49 7.42
C ILE A 67 -13.65 0.83 8.44
N SER A 68 -13.73 -0.50 8.61
CA SER A 68 -12.89 -1.19 9.60
C SER A 68 -11.41 -1.20 9.21
N ALA A 69 -11.09 -1.27 7.91
CA ALA A 69 -9.72 -1.15 7.43
C ALA A 69 -9.13 0.24 7.73
N PHE A 70 -9.91 1.31 7.52
CA PHE A 70 -9.47 2.67 7.82
C PHE A 70 -9.29 2.91 9.33
N GLU A 71 -10.21 2.42 10.15
CA GLU A 71 -10.08 2.46 11.62
C GLU A 71 -8.82 1.70 12.09
N SER A 72 -8.57 0.52 11.52
CA SER A 72 -7.38 -0.29 11.83
C SER A 72 -6.08 0.38 11.39
N LEU A 73 -6.09 1.02 10.21
CA LEU A 73 -4.96 1.78 9.68
C LEU A 73 -4.59 2.91 10.65
N VAL A 74 -5.57 3.74 11.03
CA VAL A 74 -5.35 4.86 11.96
C VAL A 74 -4.87 4.39 13.33
N ALA A 75 -5.43 3.29 13.86
CA ALA A 75 -4.98 2.71 15.12
C ALA A 75 -3.52 2.23 15.05
N SER A 76 -3.09 1.64 13.94
CA SER A 76 -1.70 1.22 13.75
C SER A 76 -0.74 2.41 13.70
N ILE A 77 -1.11 3.46 12.94
CA ILE A 77 -0.32 4.69 12.85
C ILE A 77 -0.20 5.36 14.22
N GLN A 78 -1.30 5.43 14.97
CA GLN A 78 -1.29 5.97 16.33
C GLN A 78 -0.36 5.16 17.24
N ARG A 79 -0.38 3.82 17.18
CA ARG A 79 0.55 2.98 17.93
C ARG A 79 2.00 3.33 17.60
N ARG A 80 2.36 3.44 16.31
CA ARG A 80 3.72 3.79 15.86
C ARG A 80 4.13 5.18 16.36
N MET A 81 3.24 6.17 16.24
CA MET A 81 3.46 7.53 16.72
C MET A 81 3.74 7.57 18.23
N LEU A 82 2.93 6.86 19.03
CA LEU A 82 3.12 6.77 20.48
C LEU A 82 4.40 6.02 20.86
N TYR A 83 4.74 4.96 20.13
CA TYR A 83 5.96 4.18 20.36
C TYR A 83 7.22 5.04 20.16
N ASN A 84 7.20 5.94 19.18
CA ASN A 84 8.31 6.85 18.87
C ASN A 84 8.21 8.21 19.59
N GLU A 85 7.26 8.38 20.50
CA GLU A 85 7.02 9.64 21.23
C GLU A 85 6.75 10.86 20.32
N GLU A 86 6.24 10.62 19.11
CA GLU A 86 5.98 11.64 18.11
C GLU A 86 4.64 12.35 18.38
N GLN A 87 4.58 13.65 18.09
CA GLN A 87 3.33 14.43 18.25
C GLN A 87 2.47 14.45 16.99
N GLN A 88 3.10 14.23 15.83
CA GLN A 88 2.45 14.14 14.53
C GLN A 88 3.16 13.11 13.67
N THR A 89 2.44 12.47 12.77
CA THR A 89 3.01 11.55 11.79
C THR A 89 2.21 11.56 10.50
N ASP A 90 2.84 11.07 9.43
CA ASP A 90 2.18 10.79 8.16
C ASP A 90 1.83 9.28 8.09
N VAL A 91 0.79 8.92 7.34
CA VAL A 91 0.54 7.51 6.94
C VAL A 91 1.61 7.04 5.97
N ARG A 92 1.99 5.77 6.10
CA ARG A 92 2.96 5.09 5.24
C ARG A 92 2.26 3.97 4.50
N LEU A 93 2.74 3.60 3.31
CA LEU A 93 2.19 2.45 2.60
C LEU A 93 2.47 1.16 3.37
N SER A 94 3.60 1.07 4.08
CA SER A 94 3.90 0.00 5.03
C SER A 94 2.83 -0.20 6.11
N ASP A 95 2.11 0.87 6.49
CA ASP A 95 1.07 0.79 7.52
C ASP A 95 -0.14 -0.07 7.04
N PHE A 96 -0.34 -0.22 5.72
CA PHE A 96 -1.45 -1.02 5.15
C PHE A 96 -1.33 -2.52 5.44
N SER A 97 -0.13 -3.04 5.72
CA SER A 97 0.01 -4.43 6.20
C SER A 97 -0.80 -4.70 7.49
N ASN A 98 -1.03 -3.67 8.31
CA ASN A 98 -1.76 -3.81 9.57
C ASN A 98 -3.28 -3.89 9.40
N ILE A 99 -3.80 -3.70 8.18
CA ILE A 99 -5.25 -3.82 7.93
C ILE A 99 -5.64 -5.24 7.49
N ILE A 100 -4.68 -6.16 7.33
CA ILE A 100 -4.94 -7.56 6.95
C ILE A 100 -6.02 -8.18 7.85
N GLN A 101 -5.91 -8.01 9.17
CA GLN A 101 -6.89 -8.55 10.12
C GLN A 101 -8.28 -7.91 9.98
N ALA A 102 -8.35 -6.63 9.59
CA ALA A 102 -9.61 -5.97 9.30
C ALA A 102 -10.23 -6.50 8.00
N ILE A 103 -9.40 -6.86 7.01
CA ILE A 103 -9.87 -7.49 5.77
C ILE A 103 -10.39 -8.89 6.06
N THR A 104 -9.57 -9.76 6.65
CA THR A 104 -9.93 -11.17 6.90
C THR A 104 -11.14 -11.32 7.83
N GLY A 105 -11.35 -10.39 8.76
CA GLY A 105 -12.53 -10.36 9.63
C GLY A 105 -13.80 -9.79 8.98
N LYS A 106 -13.73 -9.33 7.73
CA LYS A 106 -14.85 -8.70 6.99
C LYS A 106 -15.17 -9.37 5.67
N VAL A 107 -14.22 -10.08 5.06
CA VAL A 107 -14.42 -10.83 3.81
C VAL A 107 -14.71 -12.30 4.08
N GLU A 108 -15.60 -12.87 3.28
CA GLU A 108 -15.89 -14.29 3.25
C GLU A 108 -15.18 -14.89 2.03
N LEU A 109 -14.47 -16.00 2.22
CA LEU A 109 -13.71 -16.65 1.15
C LEU A 109 -14.57 -17.67 0.43
N VAL A 110 -14.34 -17.82 -0.87
CA VAL A 110 -14.80 -19.02 -1.59
C VAL A 110 -13.80 -20.16 -1.39
N TYR A 111 -14.12 -21.35 -1.90
CA TYR A 111 -13.29 -22.54 -1.75
C TYR A 111 -11.83 -22.32 -2.19
N GLU A 112 -11.61 -21.67 -3.34
CA GLU A 112 -10.28 -21.32 -3.84
C GLU A 112 -9.53 -20.38 -2.89
N GLY A 113 -10.24 -19.41 -2.30
CA GLY A 113 -9.67 -18.49 -1.31
C GLY A 113 -9.32 -19.19 0.01
N GLU A 114 -10.15 -20.13 0.47
CA GLU A 114 -9.85 -20.95 1.66
C GLU A 114 -8.62 -21.82 1.46
N GLN A 115 -8.35 -22.30 0.24
CA GLN A 115 -7.14 -23.06 -0.07
C GLN A 115 -5.88 -22.21 -0.04
N LEU A 116 -5.95 -20.95 -0.50
CA LEU A 116 -4.85 -20.01 -0.46
C LEU A 116 -4.57 -19.55 0.99
N GLY A 117 -5.63 -19.28 1.74
CA GLY A 117 -5.58 -18.80 3.12
C GLY A 117 -5.91 -17.31 3.22
N ALA A 118 -6.59 -16.95 4.31
CA ALA A 118 -7.19 -15.62 4.45
C ALA A 118 -6.17 -14.47 4.41
N ASP A 119 -5.02 -14.64 5.07
CA ASP A 119 -3.98 -13.60 5.11
C ASP A 119 -3.34 -13.40 3.73
N GLU A 120 -3.11 -14.48 2.97
CA GLU A 120 -2.59 -14.41 1.60
C GLU A 120 -3.60 -13.76 0.65
N VAL A 121 -4.89 -14.10 0.78
CA VAL A 121 -5.96 -13.43 0.02
C VAL A 121 -5.98 -11.94 0.36
N ALA A 122 -6.00 -11.56 1.63
CA ALA A 122 -6.00 -10.16 2.04
C ALA A 122 -4.78 -9.39 1.50
N MET A 123 -3.59 -9.99 1.55
CA MET A 123 -2.38 -9.40 0.99
C MET A 123 -2.48 -9.24 -0.54
N SER A 124 -3.04 -10.23 -1.24
CA SER A 124 -3.24 -10.15 -2.69
C SER A 124 -4.19 -9.01 -3.08
N LEU A 125 -5.21 -8.72 -2.25
CA LEU A 125 -6.13 -7.60 -2.46
C LEU A 125 -5.43 -6.25 -2.28
N ILE A 126 -4.57 -6.13 -1.27
CA ILE A 126 -3.73 -4.94 -1.04
C ILE A 126 -2.77 -4.76 -2.22
N ASP A 127 -2.04 -5.80 -2.61
CA ASP A 127 -1.08 -5.74 -3.72
C ASP A 127 -1.77 -5.38 -5.05
N GLN A 128 -2.97 -5.91 -5.31
CA GLN A 128 -3.75 -5.57 -6.50
C GLN A 128 -4.24 -4.11 -6.48
N ALA A 129 -4.68 -3.61 -5.32
CA ALA A 129 -5.09 -2.22 -5.16
C ALA A 129 -3.90 -1.25 -5.33
N ILE A 130 -2.74 -1.60 -4.79
CA ILE A 130 -1.49 -0.86 -4.98
C ILE A 130 -1.10 -0.83 -6.45
N LYS A 131 -1.20 -1.97 -7.14
CA LYS A 131 -0.92 -2.05 -8.58
C LYS A 131 -1.84 -1.14 -9.40
N ASN A 132 -3.15 -1.20 -9.15
CA ASN A 132 -4.12 -0.35 -9.85
C ASN A 132 -3.86 1.13 -9.60
N THR A 133 -3.60 1.49 -8.34
CA THR A 133 -3.26 2.86 -7.93
C THR A 133 -1.99 3.34 -8.61
N PHE A 134 -0.94 2.52 -8.61
CA PHE A 134 0.34 2.82 -9.27
C PHE A 134 0.18 3.00 -10.78
N GLU A 135 -0.51 2.07 -11.47
CA GLU A 135 -0.75 2.15 -12.92
C GLU A 135 -1.65 3.32 -13.32
N SER A 136 -2.42 3.89 -12.38
CA SER A 136 -3.25 5.08 -12.62
C SER A 136 -2.45 6.39 -12.61
N LEU A 137 -1.28 6.40 -11.95
CA LEU A 137 -0.46 7.59 -11.71
C LEU A 137 0.85 7.59 -12.49
N PHE A 138 1.46 6.42 -12.66
CA PHE A 138 2.81 6.28 -13.20
C PHE A 138 2.81 5.46 -14.50
N PRO A 139 3.85 5.61 -15.35
CA PRO A 139 3.98 4.86 -16.58
C PRO A 139 3.86 3.34 -16.36
N LYS A 140 3.10 2.67 -17.21
CA LYS A 140 2.97 1.20 -17.13
C LYS A 140 4.31 0.52 -17.34
N ILE A 141 4.54 -0.54 -16.58
CA ILE A 141 5.72 -1.39 -16.73
C ILE A 141 5.46 -2.35 -17.89
N GLU A 142 6.21 -2.20 -18.98
CA GLU A 142 6.10 -3.11 -20.11
C GLU A 142 6.62 -4.51 -19.76
N LYS A 143 5.91 -5.54 -20.22
CA LYS A 143 6.31 -6.95 -20.01
C LYS A 143 7.54 -7.34 -20.83
N LEU A 144 7.80 -6.63 -21.92
CA LEU A 144 8.89 -6.89 -22.86
C LEU A 144 9.60 -5.57 -23.13
N GLU A 145 10.71 -5.34 -22.45
CA GLU A 145 11.57 -4.20 -22.72
C GLU A 145 12.30 -4.45 -24.05
N LYS A 146 12.05 -3.60 -25.07
CA LYS A 146 12.94 -3.58 -26.22
C LYS A 146 14.28 -3.03 -25.72
N LYS A 147 15.39 -3.71 -26.01
CA LYS A 147 16.75 -3.35 -25.54
C LYS A 147 17.21 -1.91 -25.82
N GLU A 148 16.46 -1.14 -26.60
CA GLU A 148 16.79 0.22 -27.05
C GLU A 148 15.84 1.29 -26.50
N GLU A 149 14.76 0.91 -25.78
CA GLU A 149 13.83 1.86 -25.16
C GLU A 149 14.16 2.01 -23.68
N SER A 150 14.45 3.24 -23.25
CA SER A 150 14.69 3.55 -21.83
C SER A 150 13.38 3.59 -21.07
N SER A 151 13.33 2.91 -19.94
CA SER A 151 12.22 2.93 -18.99
C SER A 151 12.35 4.14 -18.06
N PRO A 152 11.23 4.78 -17.67
CA PRO A 152 11.22 5.80 -16.60
C PRO A 152 11.78 5.30 -15.26
N TYR A 153 11.92 3.97 -15.10
CA TYR A 153 12.40 3.33 -13.88
C TYR A 153 13.86 2.85 -13.97
N ASP A 154 14.56 3.03 -15.09
CA ASP A 154 15.91 2.50 -15.31
C ASP A 154 16.93 2.97 -14.26
N GLU A 155 16.89 4.25 -13.90
CA GLU A 155 17.77 4.79 -12.86
C GLU A 155 17.47 4.22 -11.48
N LEU A 156 16.20 3.94 -11.18
CA LEU A 156 15.80 3.31 -9.93
C LEU A 156 16.24 1.84 -9.88
N PHE A 157 16.14 1.11 -10.98
CA PHE A 157 16.68 -0.26 -11.08
C PHE A 157 18.19 -0.28 -10.92
N THR A 158 18.89 0.66 -11.58
CA THR A 158 20.34 0.82 -11.43
C THR A 158 20.71 1.11 -9.98
N TRP A 159 19.97 1.99 -9.30
CA TRP A 159 20.20 2.29 -7.90
C TRP A 159 20.05 1.06 -7.01
N PHE A 160 18.99 0.25 -7.17
CA PHE A 160 18.80 -0.99 -6.41
C PHE A 160 19.78 -2.11 -6.78
N PHE A 161 20.40 -2.05 -7.95
CA PHE A 161 21.47 -2.96 -8.36
C PHE A 161 22.83 -2.58 -7.75
N GLU A 162 23.11 -1.27 -7.64
CA GLU A 162 24.36 -0.74 -7.10
C GLU A 162 24.40 -0.69 -5.56
N HIS A 163 23.23 -0.65 -4.92
CA HIS A 163 23.10 -0.56 -3.47
C HIS A 163 22.59 -1.89 -2.89
N ASP A 164 22.93 -2.14 -1.62
CA ASP A 164 22.34 -3.22 -0.84
C ASP A 164 20.83 -3.01 -0.63
N ALA A 165 20.19 -4.03 -0.07
CA ALA A 165 18.77 -3.97 0.26
C ALA A 165 18.40 -2.80 1.19
N VAL A 166 17.21 -2.25 1.00
CA VAL A 166 16.63 -1.20 1.84
C VAL A 166 15.61 -1.81 2.78
N ASP A 167 15.80 -1.56 4.08
CA ASP A 167 14.88 -2.04 5.12
C ASP A 167 13.94 -0.92 5.56
N PHE A 168 12.64 -1.18 5.43
CA PHE A 168 11.56 -0.35 5.95
C PHE A 168 11.07 -0.95 7.26
N SER A 169 11.51 -0.39 8.40
CA SER A 169 11.05 -0.85 9.71
C SER A 169 9.64 -0.36 10.02
N THR A 170 8.80 -1.25 10.58
CA THR A 170 7.47 -0.89 11.11
C THR A 170 7.55 0.10 12.27
N ASP A 171 8.67 0.11 13.00
CA ASP A 171 8.84 0.92 14.20
C ASP A 171 9.69 2.18 13.93
N ALA A 172 10.13 2.42 12.69
CA ALA A 172 10.91 3.62 12.36
C ALA A 172 10.15 4.90 12.72
N ASP A 173 10.83 5.86 13.34
CA ASP A 173 10.33 7.23 13.49
C ASP A 173 10.23 7.95 12.14
N ASN A 174 9.70 9.16 12.13
CA ASN A 174 9.49 9.94 10.92
C ASN A 174 10.81 10.40 10.27
N GLU A 175 11.86 10.61 11.05
CA GLU A 175 13.17 11.03 10.53
C GLU A 175 13.81 9.87 9.77
N ILE A 176 13.93 8.70 10.41
CA ILE A 176 14.46 7.47 9.79
C ILE A 176 13.66 7.10 8.54
N TYR A 177 12.34 7.18 8.60
CA TYR A 177 11.48 6.89 7.44
C TYR A 177 11.77 7.82 6.26
N LYS A 178 11.83 9.14 6.50
CA LYS A 178 12.09 10.14 5.45
C LYS A 178 13.50 10.02 4.90
N GLU A 179 14.51 9.87 5.77
CA GLU A 179 15.89 9.64 5.35
C GLU A 179 16.06 8.38 4.51
N THR A 180 15.34 7.30 4.84
CA THR A 180 15.38 6.04 4.09
C THR A 180 14.89 6.24 2.66
N LEU A 181 13.77 6.96 2.48
CA LEU A 181 13.24 7.27 1.16
C LEU A 181 14.09 8.30 0.39
N ASP A 182 14.67 9.29 1.08
CA ASP A 182 15.49 10.33 0.46
C ASP A 182 16.84 9.83 -0.05
N LYS A 183 17.37 8.74 0.53
CA LYS A 183 18.56 8.04 0.02
C LYS A 183 18.34 7.44 -1.37
N ILE A 184 17.10 7.11 -1.73
CA ILE A 184 16.74 6.54 -3.03
C ILE A 184 16.49 7.69 -4.02
N THR A 185 17.56 8.35 -4.43
CA THR A 185 17.49 9.60 -5.20
C THR A 185 16.66 9.54 -6.49
N PRO A 186 16.61 8.43 -7.27
CA PRO A 186 15.80 8.37 -8.48
C PRO A 186 14.29 8.53 -8.23
N LEU A 187 13.79 8.27 -7.02
CA LEU A 187 12.38 8.48 -6.69
C LEU A 187 11.96 9.94 -6.83
N ASN A 188 12.85 10.88 -6.49
CA ASN A 188 12.55 12.32 -6.61
C ASN A 188 12.34 12.72 -8.08
N GLN A 189 13.12 12.14 -9.00
CA GLN A 189 13.01 12.42 -10.43
C GLN A 189 11.72 11.84 -11.01
N ILE A 190 11.42 10.57 -10.73
CA ILE A 190 10.18 9.92 -11.17
C ILE A 190 8.95 10.71 -10.70
N LEU A 191 8.95 11.16 -9.44
CA LEU A 191 7.88 11.99 -8.92
C LEU A 191 7.78 13.33 -9.65
N ALA A 192 8.88 14.05 -9.81
CA ALA A 192 8.88 15.36 -10.47
C ALA A 192 8.41 15.29 -11.93
N GLU A 193 8.68 14.19 -12.64
CA GLU A 193 8.31 14.00 -14.05
C GLU A 193 6.83 13.60 -14.23
N HIS A 194 6.26 12.83 -13.31
CA HIS A 194 4.93 12.23 -13.49
C HIS A 194 3.84 12.78 -12.58
N LEU A 195 4.19 13.37 -11.43
CA LEU A 195 3.21 13.78 -10.44
C LEU A 195 3.62 15.06 -9.69
N ASN A 196 2.86 16.13 -9.91
CA ASN A 196 2.98 17.33 -9.09
C ASN A 196 2.26 17.11 -7.74
N SER A 197 3.01 16.67 -6.74
CA SER A 197 2.52 16.39 -5.39
C SER A 197 3.05 17.42 -4.38
N SER A 198 2.34 17.58 -3.26
CA SER A 198 2.87 18.38 -2.15
C SER A 198 4.07 17.65 -1.50
N GLU A 199 4.93 18.40 -0.80
CA GLU A 199 6.05 17.80 -0.07
C GLU A 199 5.58 16.72 0.92
N LYS A 200 4.43 16.93 1.58
CA LYS A 200 3.85 15.97 2.52
C LYS A 200 3.38 14.68 1.84
N ASP A 201 2.74 14.79 0.68
CA ASP A 201 2.28 13.61 -0.06
C ASP A 201 3.45 12.84 -0.71
N SER A 202 4.55 13.53 -1.00
CA SER A 202 5.67 12.97 -1.77
C SER A 202 6.19 11.66 -1.18
N TYR A 203 6.31 11.54 0.15
CA TYR A 203 6.83 10.32 0.79
C TYR A 203 5.92 9.11 0.59
N PHE A 204 4.60 9.30 0.66
CA PHE A 204 3.65 8.21 0.36
C PHE A 204 3.78 7.78 -1.11
N TYR A 205 3.92 8.72 -2.03
CA TYR A 205 4.12 8.40 -3.44
C TYR A 205 5.48 7.74 -3.73
N LYS A 206 6.56 8.12 -3.04
CA LYS A 206 7.86 7.45 -3.12
C LYS A 206 7.72 5.97 -2.77
N GLU A 207 7.04 5.67 -1.67
CA GLU A 207 6.79 4.29 -1.25
C GLU A 207 5.87 3.55 -2.23
N LEU A 208 4.82 4.22 -2.75
CA LEU A 208 3.94 3.68 -3.79
C LEU A 208 4.68 3.29 -5.07
N ILE A 209 5.68 4.06 -5.51
CA ILE A 209 6.52 3.69 -6.66
C ILE A 209 7.27 2.38 -6.37
N ILE A 210 7.94 2.30 -5.22
CA ILE A 210 8.70 1.10 -4.83
C ILE A 210 7.78 -0.11 -4.79
N TRP A 211 6.63 -0.01 -4.11
CA TRP A 211 5.70 -1.12 -3.96
C TRP A 211 5.01 -1.46 -5.28
N GLY A 212 4.72 -0.48 -6.13
CA GLY A 212 4.25 -0.67 -7.51
C GLY A 212 5.21 -1.55 -8.32
N LEU A 213 6.52 -1.33 -8.17
CA LEU A 213 7.56 -2.16 -8.77
C LEU A 213 7.66 -3.55 -8.14
N VAL A 214 7.46 -3.69 -6.82
CA VAL A 214 7.38 -4.99 -6.13
C VAL A 214 6.21 -5.82 -6.67
N VAL A 215 4.99 -5.29 -6.68
CA VAL A 215 3.80 -6.02 -7.14
C VAL A 215 3.85 -6.30 -8.65
N SER A 216 4.65 -5.53 -9.38
CA SER A 216 4.96 -5.76 -10.80
C SER A 216 6.16 -6.69 -11.03
N LYS A 217 6.72 -7.27 -9.96
CA LYS A 217 7.84 -8.23 -9.99
C LYS A 217 9.11 -7.65 -10.62
N LYS A 218 9.36 -6.35 -10.43
CA LYS A 218 10.59 -5.65 -10.83
C LYS A 218 11.54 -5.42 -9.65
N LEU A 219 11.02 -5.45 -8.43
CA LEU A 219 11.78 -5.50 -7.18
C LEU A 219 11.29 -6.67 -6.35
N SER A 220 12.11 -7.11 -5.41
CA SER A 220 11.80 -8.14 -4.42
C SER A 220 11.44 -7.50 -3.08
N ARG A 221 10.46 -8.09 -2.38
CA ARG A 221 10.06 -7.74 -1.01
C ARG A 221 10.15 -8.99 -0.14
N THR A 222 10.85 -8.90 0.98
CA THR A 222 10.95 -9.96 1.99
C THR A 222 10.49 -9.41 3.34
N ASP A 223 9.57 -10.10 4.00
CA ASP A 223 9.13 -9.72 5.35
C ASP A 223 10.24 -10.00 6.37
N LEU A 224 10.44 -9.06 7.28
CA LEU A 224 11.33 -9.15 8.43
C LEU A 224 10.50 -9.30 9.71
N GLU A 225 11.14 -9.55 10.85
CA GLU A 225 10.45 -9.56 12.15
C GLU A 225 9.80 -8.19 12.45
N THR A 226 10.47 -7.10 12.06
CA THR A 226 10.03 -5.71 12.28
C THR A 226 10.20 -4.86 11.03
N GLY A 227 9.45 -5.18 9.97
CA GLY A 227 9.48 -4.42 8.74
C GLY A 227 9.55 -5.27 7.49
N GLN A 228 10.00 -4.65 6.41
CA GLN A 228 10.15 -5.28 5.10
C GLN A 228 11.46 -4.85 4.46
N ARG A 229 12.10 -5.80 3.78
CA ARG A 229 13.31 -5.58 3.00
C ARG A 229 12.96 -5.51 1.52
N ILE A 230 13.42 -4.47 0.86
CA ILE A 230 13.31 -4.29 -0.59
C ILE A 230 14.69 -4.37 -1.24
N ASN A 231 14.81 -5.15 -2.31
CA ASN A 231 16.04 -5.27 -3.08
C ASN A 231 15.78 -5.55 -4.56
N ASP A 232 16.83 -5.48 -5.36
CA ASP A 232 16.86 -6.06 -6.71
C ASP A 232 16.46 -7.56 -6.68
N LEU A 233 15.89 -8.05 -7.79
CA LEU A 233 15.44 -9.42 -7.96
C LEU A 233 16.57 -10.46 -7.83
N TYR A 234 17.80 -10.09 -8.16
CA TYR A 234 18.97 -10.97 -8.16
C TYR A 234 19.80 -10.87 -6.87
N GLY A 235 19.67 -9.78 -6.10
CA GLY A 235 20.36 -9.60 -4.83
C GLY A 235 20.08 -10.71 -3.79
N GLY A 236 18.89 -11.33 -3.84
CA GLY A 236 18.56 -12.50 -3.01
C GLY A 236 19.33 -13.77 -3.36
N TYR A 237 19.75 -13.93 -4.62
CA TYR A 237 20.50 -15.12 -5.08
C TYR A 237 21.97 -15.10 -4.67
N LEU A 238 22.57 -13.92 -4.50
CA LEU A 238 24.00 -13.77 -4.16
C LEU A 238 24.25 -13.88 -2.65
N ASN A 239 23.29 -13.51 -1.81
CA ASN A 239 23.41 -13.60 -0.35
C ASN A 239 23.25 -15.03 0.21
N GLY A 240 22.95 -16.02 -0.65
CA GLY A 240 22.83 -17.43 -0.31
C GLY A 240 23.99 -18.32 -0.76
N LEU A 241 25.07 -17.73 -1.29
CA LEU A 241 26.34 -18.38 -1.67
C LEU A 241 27.44 -18.05 -0.66
#